data_AF-A0A5B2UKR8-F1
#
_entry.id   AF-A0A5B2UKR8-F1
#
_cell.length_a   1.000
_cell.length_b   1.000
_cell.length_c   1.000
_cell.angle_alpha   90.00
_cell.angle_beta   90.00
_cell.angle_gamma   90.00
#
_symmetry.space_group_name_H-M   'P 1'
#
loop_
_entity.id
_entity.type
_entity.pdbx_description
1 polymer ?
#
loop_
_entity_poly.entity_id
_entity_poly.type
_entity_poly.pdbx_seq_one_letter_code
_entity_poly.pdbx_strand_id
1 'polypeptide(L)'
;MHAIAPDTLPQTQLIEHLLERYHARHREQLPELIRLASRVEQVHGHHLACPNGLADLLRDIEQELEGHMLKEEQVLFPMLQMGLGPQAAPPIQVMRFEHEQHGQALEQLQALTNHIQPPSDACNTWRTLYHGLEVFHRDLLEHIHLENDVLFVRALNL
;
A
#
# COMPACT_ATOMS: atom_id res chain seq x y z
N MET A 1 -21.65 -9.50 -15.50
CA MET A 1 -21.08 -8.23 -16.00
C MET A 1 -19.57 -8.39 -15.87
N HIS A 2 -18.82 -8.35 -16.96
CA HIS A 2 -17.35 -8.41 -16.89
C HIS A 2 -16.88 -7.10 -16.24
N ALA A 3 -16.11 -7.19 -15.15
CA ALA A 3 -15.48 -6.01 -14.59
C ALA A 3 -14.53 -5.43 -15.64
N ILE A 4 -14.62 -4.12 -15.89
CA ILE A 4 -13.69 -3.41 -16.75
C ILE A 4 -12.33 -3.42 -16.04
N ALA A 5 -11.27 -3.81 -16.75
CA ALA A 5 -9.93 -3.83 -16.17
C ALA A 5 -9.51 -2.38 -15.82
N PRO A 6 -9.01 -2.10 -14.60
CA PRO A 6 -8.75 -0.72 -14.14
C PRO A 6 -7.79 0.05 -15.05
N ASP A 7 -6.83 -0.65 -15.64
CA ASP A 7 -5.87 -0.12 -16.62
C ASP A 7 -6.53 0.43 -17.89
N THR A 8 -7.79 0.09 -18.20
CA THR A 8 -8.51 0.61 -19.37
C THR A 8 -9.41 1.82 -19.06
N LEU A 9 -9.52 2.21 -17.78
CA LEU A 9 -10.37 3.32 -17.36
C LEU A 9 -9.85 4.67 -17.91
N PRO A 10 -10.74 5.62 -18.24
CA PRO A 10 -10.37 7.02 -18.45
C PRO A 10 -9.64 7.57 -17.23
N GLN A 11 -8.70 8.50 -17.42
CA GLN A 11 -7.84 9.04 -16.35
C GLN A 11 -8.61 9.48 -15.10
N THR A 12 -9.72 10.21 -15.26
CA THR A 12 -10.55 10.65 -14.12
C THR A 12 -11.15 9.48 -13.34
N GLN A 13 -11.61 8.43 -14.04
CA GLN A 13 -12.17 7.22 -13.41
C GLN A 13 -11.08 6.36 -12.78
N LEU A 14 -9.87 6.35 -13.35
CA LEU A 14 -8.72 5.67 -12.75
C LEU A 14 -8.33 6.36 -11.43
N ILE A 15 -8.30 7.69 -11.38
CA ILE A 15 -8.06 8.45 -10.14
C ILE A 15 -9.15 8.16 -9.09
N GLU A 16 -10.43 8.18 -9.48
CA GLU A 16 -11.53 7.83 -8.57
C GLU A 16 -11.38 6.39 -8.04
N HIS A 17 -11.02 5.46 -8.91
CA HIS A 17 -10.74 4.08 -8.52
C HIS A 17 -9.56 3.98 -7.55
N LEU A 18 -8.46 4.71 -7.78
CA LEU A 18 -7.29 4.73 -6.88
C LEU A 18 -7.68 5.19 -5.47
N LEU A 19 -8.45 6.27 -5.39
CA LEU A 19 -8.95 6.84 -4.14
C LEU A 19 -9.86 5.86 -3.37
N GLU A 20 -10.84 5.28 -4.04
CA GLU A 20 -11.85 4.45 -3.38
C GLU A 20 -11.36 3.02 -3.10
N ARG A 21 -10.67 2.40 -4.06
CA ARG A 21 -10.27 0.99 -3.96
C ARG A 21 -8.98 0.80 -3.17
N TYR A 22 -8.07 1.76 -3.21
CA TYR A 22 -6.74 1.63 -2.60
C TYR A 22 -6.55 2.61 -1.45
N HIS A 23 -6.65 3.93 -1.66
CA HIS A 23 -6.33 4.89 -0.58
C HIS A 23 -7.24 4.73 0.63
N ALA A 24 -8.56 4.76 0.42
CA ALA A 24 -9.53 4.53 1.48
C ALA A 24 -9.33 3.15 2.14
N ARG A 25 -8.98 2.14 1.34
CA ARG A 25 -8.77 0.78 1.83
C ARG A 25 -7.52 0.64 2.68
N HIS A 26 -6.41 1.28 2.32
CA HIS A 26 -5.17 1.26 3.10
C HIS A 26 -5.37 1.91 4.48
N ARG A 27 -6.14 3.01 4.53
CA ARG A 27 -6.54 3.68 5.79
C ARG A 27 -7.40 2.81 6.70
N GLU A 28 -8.12 1.83 6.16
CA GLU A 28 -8.83 0.83 6.96
C GLU A 28 -7.92 -0.35 7.36
N GLN A 29 -7.07 -0.80 6.44
CA GLN A 29 -6.22 -1.98 6.61
C GLN A 29 -5.16 -1.77 7.69
N LEU A 30 -4.39 -0.68 7.59
CA LEU A 30 -3.20 -0.48 8.43
C LEU A 30 -3.50 -0.39 9.92
N PRO A 31 -4.51 0.37 10.40
CA PRO A 31 -4.85 0.41 11.82
C PRO A 31 -5.18 -0.97 12.40
N GLU A 32 -5.92 -1.80 11.64
CA GLU A 32 -6.28 -3.15 12.08
C GLU A 32 -5.07 -4.09 12.07
N LEU A 33 -4.20 -3.99 11.07
CA LEU A 33 -2.95 -4.77 11.00
C LEU A 33 -2.02 -4.42 12.16
N ILE A 34 -1.85 -3.14 12.47
CA ILE A 34 -1.05 -2.66 13.61
C ILE A 34 -1.60 -3.22 14.93
N ARG A 35 -2.93 -3.18 15.10
CA ARG A 35 -3.60 -3.71 16.29
C ARG A 35 -3.37 -5.22 16.44
N LEU A 36 -3.52 -5.97 15.36
CA LEU A 36 -3.31 -7.42 15.35
C LEU A 36 -1.83 -7.79 15.58
N ALA A 37 -0.89 -7.09 14.93
CA ALA A 37 0.55 -7.29 15.11
C ALA A 37 0.96 -7.03 16.57
N SER A 38 0.54 -5.90 17.13
CA SER A 38 0.80 -5.56 18.53
C SER A 38 0.29 -6.66 19.48
N ARG A 39 -0.89 -7.24 19.19
CA ARG A 39 -1.45 -8.32 19.99
C ARG A 39 -0.66 -9.62 19.86
N VAL A 40 -0.22 -9.97 18.65
CA VAL A 40 0.61 -11.15 18.41
C VAL A 40 1.93 -11.02 19.14
N GLU A 41 2.62 -9.88 19.01
CA GLU A 41 3.89 -9.63 19.70
C GLU A 41 3.74 -9.65 21.22
N GLN A 42 2.67 -9.06 21.76
CA GLN A 42 2.39 -9.07 23.20
C GLN A 42 2.21 -10.49 23.77
N VAL A 43 1.49 -11.36 23.05
CA VAL A 43 1.13 -12.70 23.54
C VAL A 43 2.20 -13.73 23.20
N HIS A 44 2.87 -13.59 22.06
CA HIS A 44 3.77 -14.58 21.50
C HIS A 44 5.22 -14.11 21.39
N GLY A 45 5.62 -12.97 21.98
CA GLY A 45 6.96 -12.39 21.80
C GLY A 45 8.15 -13.30 22.11
N HIS A 46 7.97 -14.34 22.95
CA HIS A 46 8.97 -15.36 23.24
C HIS A 46 9.01 -16.53 22.23
N HIS A 47 8.02 -16.64 21.36
CA HIS A 47 7.97 -17.65 20.32
C HIS A 47 8.99 -17.33 19.23
N LEU A 48 9.79 -18.30 18.81
CA LEU A 48 10.90 -18.08 17.85
C LEU A 48 10.43 -17.53 16.51
N ALA A 49 9.22 -17.90 16.07
CA ALA A 49 8.64 -17.40 14.83
C ALA A 49 7.87 -16.08 14.99
N CYS A 50 7.77 -15.51 16.21
CA CYS A 50 7.02 -14.27 16.43
C CYS A 50 7.64 -13.13 15.61
N PRO A 51 6.84 -12.37 14.82
CA PRO A 51 7.33 -11.29 14.01
C PRO A 51 7.55 -10.04 14.86
N ASN A 52 8.46 -10.12 15.84
CA ASN A 52 8.76 -9.01 16.74
C ASN A 52 9.24 -7.78 15.95
N GLY A 53 8.65 -6.61 16.24
CA GLY A 53 8.92 -5.36 15.53
C GLY A 53 8.03 -5.09 14.31
N LEU A 54 7.13 -6.02 13.95
CA LEU A 54 6.19 -5.83 12.84
C LEU A 54 5.20 -4.69 13.11
N ALA A 55 4.73 -4.54 14.35
CA ALA A 55 3.82 -3.47 14.73
C ALA A 55 4.43 -2.09 14.55
N ASP A 56 5.73 -1.93 14.81
CA ASP A 56 6.46 -0.68 14.62
C ASP A 56 6.65 -0.41 13.12
N LEU A 57 7.11 -1.40 12.35
CA LEU A 57 7.23 -1.30 10.89
C LEU A 57 5.90 -0.89 10.23
N LEU A 58 4.77 -1.48 10.67
CA LEU A 58 3.46 -1.15 10.12
C LEU A 58 3.02 0.29 10.44
N ARG A 59 3.42 0.84 11.60
CA ARG A 59 3.17 2.26 11.92
C ARG A 59 4.01 3.19 11.06
N ASP A 60 5.25 2.82 10.80
CA ASP A 60 6.12 3.58 9.90
C ASP A 60 5.53 3.57 8.46
N ILE A 61 5.08 2.40 7.98
CA ILE A 61 4.38 2.28 6.70
C ILE A 61 3.12 3.15 6.67
N GLU A 62 2.30 3.12 7.72
CA GLU A 62 1.09 3.95 7.82
C GLU A 62 1.37 5.43 7.73
N GLN A 63 2.36 5.93 8.49
CA GLN A 63 2.71 7.33 8.48
C GLN A 63 3.22 7.79 7.10
N GLU A 64 4.15 7.04 6.51
CA GLU A 64 4.73 7.39 5.22
C GLU A 64 3.69 7.29 4.10
N LEU A 65 2.87 6.23 4.09
CA LEU A 65 1.84 6.03 3.07
C LEU A 65 0.72 7.08 3.18
N GLU A 66 0.30 7.47 4.38
CA GLU A 66 -0.67 8.56 4.55
C GLU A 66 -0.12 9.89 4.04
N GLY A 67 1.14 10.20 4.38
CA GLY A 67 1.81 11.40 3.89
C GLY A 67 1.92 11.42 2.36
N HIS A 68 2.28 10.27 1.77
CA HIS A 68 2.30 10.03 0.33
C HIS A 68 0.94 10.27 -0.33
N MET A 69 -0.10 9.53 0.10
CA MET A 69 -1.46 9.63 -0.45
C MET A 69 -2.04 11.04 -0.35
N LEU A 70 -1.74 11.80 0.72
CA LEU A 70 -2.19 13.19 0.84
C LEU A 70 -1.56 14.13 -0.21
N LYS A 71 -0.28 13.92 -0.58
CA LYS A 71 0.35 14.69 -1.67
C LYS A 71 -0.33 14.42 -2.99
N GLU A 72 -0.74 13.18 -3.21
CA GLU A 72 -1.46 12.81 -4.43
C GLU A 72 -2.87 13.40 -4.46
N GLU A 73 -3.64 13.17 -3.40
CA GLU A 73 -5.02 13.63 -3.24
C GLU A 73 -5.16 15.15 -3.32
N GLN A 74 -4.23 15.89 -2.72
CA GLN A 74 -4.35 17.35 -2.59
C GLN A 74 -3.63 18.12 -3.70
N VAL A 75 -2.65 17.51 -4.36
CA VAL A 75 -1.80 18.20 -5.34
C VAL A 75 -1.77 17.46 -6.67
N LEU A 76 -1.24 16.25 -6.72
CA LEU A 76 -0.95 15.59 -7.99
C LEU A 76 -2.24 15.25 -8.76
N PHE A 77 -3.19 14.56 -8.14
CA PHE A 77 -4.43 14.16 -8.81
C PHE A 77 -5.26 15.36 -9.28
N PRO A 78 -5.47 16.44 -8.49
CA PRO A 78 -6.09 17.66 -8.99
C PRO A 78 -5.36 18.26 -10.20
N MET A 79 -4.03 18.32 -10.17
CA MET A 79 -3.24 18.81 -11.32
C MET A 79 -3.47 17.96 -12.57
N LEU A 80 -3.47 16.64 -12.43
CA LEU A 80 -3.73 15.71 -13.55
C LEU A 80 -5.16 15.88 -14.10
N GLN A 81 -6.16 16.05 -13.23
CA GLN A 81 -7.55 16.29 -13.63
C GLN A 81 -7.74 17.64 -14.37
N MET A 82 -6.91 18.64 -14.07
CA MET A 82 -6.88 19.92 -14.80
C MET A 82 -6.14 19.84 -16.15
N GLY A 83 -5.62 18.67 -16.53
CA GLY A 83 -4.87 18.49 -17.77
C GLY A 83 -3.43 19.02 -17.71
N LEU A 84 -2.89 19.25 -16.51
CA LEU A 84 -1.52 19.76 -16.30
C LEU A 84 -0.47 18.63 -16.22
N GLY A 85 -0.74 17.51 -16.88
CA GLY A 85 0.14 16.32 -16.91
C GLY A 85 1.59 16.61 -17.33
N PRO A 86 1.85 17.39 -18.40
CA PRO A 86 3.21 17.74 -18.80
C PRO A 86 4.00 18.52 -17.74
N GLN A 87 3.32 19.27 -16.88
CA GLN A 87 3.93 20.02 -15.77
C GLN A 87 4.08 19.17 -14.51
N ALA A 88 3.48 17.98 -14.47
CA ALA A 88 3.51 17.06 -13.34
C ALA A 88 4.77 16.16 -13.30
N ALA A 89 5.71 16.31 -14.23
CA ALA A 89 6.92 15.48 -14.24
C ALA A 89 7.75 15.56 -12.93
N PRO A 90 8.02 16.74 -12.33
CA PRO A 90 8.69 16.80 -11.03
C PRO A 90 7.94 16.12 -9.89
N PRO A 91 6.63 16.37 -9.62
CA PRO A 91 5.93 15.66 -8.55
C PRO A 91 5.81 14.15 -8.81
N ILE A 92 5.64 13.70 -10.06
CA ILE A 92 5.64 12.27 -10.40
C ILE A 92 6.98 11.60 -10.06
N GLN A 93 8.11 12.28 -10.25
CA GLN A 93 9.42 11.74 -9.86
C GLN A 93 9.53 11.54 -8.35
N VAL A 94 8.96 12.46 -7.55
CA VAL A 94 8.91 12.33 -6.09
C VAL A 94 8.03 11.13 -5.69
N MET A 95 6.84 10.99 -6.28
CA MET A 95 5.95 9.85 -5.98
C MET A 95 6.60 8.52 -6.34
N ARG A 96 7.28 8.42 -7.48
CA ARG A 96 8.03 7.21 -7.87
C ARG A 96 9.16 6.86 -6.90
N PHE A 97 9.88 7.85 -6.40
CA PHE A 97 10.89 7.63 -5.37
C PHE A 97 10.27 7.08 -4.08
N GLU A 98 9.14 7.63 -3.65
CA GLU A 98 8.42 7.14 -2.47
C GLU A 98 7.83 5.75 -2.68
N HIS A 99 7.38 5.40 -3.90
CA HIS A 99 6.99 4.04 -4.25
C HIS A 99 8.13 3.03 -4.09
N GLU A 100 9.36 3.39 -4.46
CA GLU A 100 10.53 2.54 -4.21
C GLU A 100 10.75 2.31 -2.70
N GLN A 101 10.55 3.35 -1.88
CA GLN A 101 10.65 3.24 -0.42
C GLN A 101 9.54 2.35 0.16
N HIS A 102 8.31 2.48 -0.32
CA HIS A 102 7.21 1.57 0.05
C HIS A 102 7.50 0.12 -0.36
N GLY A 103 8.09 -0.10 -1.54
CA GLY A 103 8.57 -1.42 -1.97
C GLY A 103 9.59 -2.02 -1.00
N GLN A 104 10.58 -1.24 -0.56
CA GLN A 104 11.57 -1.67 0.44
C GLN A 104 10.92 -2.01 1.79
N ALA A 105 9.91 -1.26 2.22
CA ALA A 105 9.17 -1.54 3.45
C ALA A 105 8.37 -2.86 3.35
N LEU A 106 7.80 -3.17 2.17
CA LEU A 106 7.14 -4.46 1.93
C LEU A 106 8.13 -5.63 1.95
N GLU A 107 9.36 -5.46 1.44
CA GLU A 107 10.41 -6.47 1.55
C GLU A 107 10.79 -6.75 3.01
N GLN A 108 10.92 -5.70 3.84
CA GLN A 108 11.17 -5.84 5.28
C GLN A 108 10.01 -6.55 5.98
N LEU A 109 8.77 -6.24 5.62
CA LEU A 109 7.58 -6.89 6.14
C LEU A 109 7.57 -8.39 5.83
N GLN A 110 7.89 -8.76 4.58
CA GLN A 110 8.02 -10.17 4.20
C GLN A 110 9.15 -10.86 4.99
N ALA A 111 10.29 -10.20 5.17
CA ALA A 111 11.40 -10.77 5.94
C ALA A 111 11.01 -11.05 7.41
N LEU A 112 10.34 -10.11 8.08
CA LEU A 112 9.88 -10.27 9.47
C LEU A 112 8.82 -11.38 9.63
N THR A 113 8.10 -11.70 8.55
CA THR A 113 6.97 -12.62 8.57
C THR A 113 7.25 -13.95 7.87
N ASN A 114 8.52 -14.22 7.54
CA ASN A 114 8.93 -15.40 6.77
C ASN A 114 8.08 -15.55 5.48
N HIS A 115 8.04 -14.48 4.68
CA HIS A 115 7.20 -14.35 3.49
C HIS A 115 5.71 -14.57 3.79
N ILE A 116 5.22 -13.95 4.87
CA ILE A 116 3.81 -14.03 5.31
C ILE A 116 3.37 -15.50 5.50
N GLN A 117 4.28 -16.37 5.96
CA GLN A 117 3.99 -17.77 6.27
C GLN A 117 3.90 -17.96 7.79
N PRO A 118 2.68 -18.10 8.36
CA PRO A 118 2.54 -18.26 9.81
C PRO A 118 3.03 -19.67 10.22
N PRO A 119 3.55 -19.82 11.45
CA PRO A 119 3.92 -21.15 11.94
C PRO A 119 2.68 -22.05 12.09
N SER A 120 2.88 -23.37 12.08
CA SER A 120 1.77 -24.34 12.09
C SER A 120 0.89 -24.24 13.35
N ASP A 121 1.48 -23.84 14.47
CA ASP A 121 0.84 -23.62 15.77
C ASP A 121 0.33 -22.20 15.99
N ALA A 122 0.38 -21.33 14.96
CA ALA A 122 -0.16 -19.98 15.03
C ALA A 122 -1.63 -19.96 15.45
N CYS A 123 -1.96 -19.12 16.44
CA CYS A 123 -3.33 -18.91 16.88
C CYS A 123 -4.17 -18.16 15.82
N ASN A 124 -5.49 -18.12 16.01
CA ASN A 124 -6.39 -17.50 15.05
C ASN A 124 -6.10 -16.01 14.80
N THR A 125 -5.71 -15.24 15.83
CA THR A 125 -5.33 -13.83 15.68
C THR A 125 -4.12 -13.67 14.76
N TRP A 126 -3.11 -14.52 14.92
CA TRP A 126 -1.90 -14.50 14.10
C TRP A 126 -2.21 -14.91 12.65
N ARG A 127 -3.01 -15.96 12.45
CA ARG A 127 -3.47 -16.33 11.10
C ARG A 127 -4.27 -15.20 10.43
N THR A 128 -5.11 -14.52 11.20
CA THR A 128 -5.90 -13.37 10.72
C THR A 128 -5.00 -12.20 10.32
N LEU A 129 -3.99 -11.89 11.15
CA LEU A 129 -2.97 -10.89 10.82
C LEU A 129 -2.32 -11.22 9.47
N TYR A 130 -1.80 -12.44 9.30
CA TYR A 130 -1.06 -12.81 8.09
C TYR A 130 -1.95 -12.83 6.85
N HIS A 131 -3.22 -13.23 6.97
CA HIS A 131 -4.17 -13.08 5.87
C HIS A 131 -4.39 -11.60 5.49
N GLY A 132 -4.52 -10.72 6.49
CA GLY A 132 -4.64 -9.29 6.25
C GLY A 132 -3.39 -8.68 5.60
N LEU A 133 -2.20 -9.12 6.02
CA LEU A 133 -0.91 -8.70 5.45
C LEU A 133 -0.79 -9.09 3.98
N GLU A 134 -1.18 -10.33 3.62
CA GLU A 134 -1.20 -10.81 2.23
C GLU A 134 -2.09 -9.93 1.34
N VAL A 135 -3.27 -9.57 1.86
CA VAL A 135 -4.22 -8.69 1.16
C VAL A 135 -3.64 -7.28 1.01
N PHE A 136 -3.11 -6.69 2.08
CA PHE A 136 -2.50 -5.36 2.06
C PHE A 136 -1.31 -5.29 1.10
N HIS A 137 -0.40 -6.27 1.18
CA HIS A 137 0.78 -6.35 0.31
C HIS A 137 0.39 -6.39 -1.16
N ARG A 138 -0.56 -7.27 -1.54
CA ARG A 138 -1.05 -7.34 -2.92
C ARG A 138 -1.72 -6.03 -3.34
N ASP A 139 -2.59 -5.48 -2.50
CA ASP A 139 -3.32 -4.24 -2.81
C ASP A 139 -2.34 -3.08 -3.03
N LEU A 140 -1.30 -2.94 -2.20
CA LEU A 140 -0.30 -1.86 -2.34
C LEU A 140 0.57 -2.03 -3.59
N LEU A 141 0.93 -3.26 -3.97
CA LEU A 141 1.65 -3.49 -5.22
C LEU A 141 0.78 -3.18 -6.46
N GLU A 142 -0.49 -3.57 -6.44
CA GLU A 142 -1.43 -3.28 -7.53
C GLU A 142 -1.71 -1.78 -7.65
N HIS A 143 -1.87 -1.09 -6.53
CA HIS A 143 -1.96 0.36 -6.43
C HIS A 143 -0.76 1.05 -7.11
N ILE A 144 0.46 0.77 -6.62
CA ILE A 144 1.69 1.39 -7.15
C ILE A 144 1.88 1.09 -8.64
N HIS A 145 1.52 -0.11 -9.09
CA HIS A 145 1.55 -0.48 -10.51
C HIS A 145 0.61 0.38 -11.36
N LEU A 146 -0.65 0.52 -10.94
CA LEU A 146 -1.63 1.34 -11.66
C LEU A 146 -1.19 2.80 -11.76
N GLU A 147 -0.51 3.31 -10.74
CA GLU A 147 0.01 4.67 -10.78
C GLU A 147 1.24 4.79 -11.67
N ASN A 148 2.27 3.99 -11.42
CA ASN A 148 3.54 4.09 -12.11
C ASN A 148 3.44 3.80 -13.59
N ASP A 149 2.71 2.74 -13.94
CA ASP A 149 2.74 2.14 -15.27
C ASP A 149 1.51 2.53 -16.11
N VAL A 150 0.45 3.06 -15.49
CA VAL A 150 -0.75 3.51 -16.20
C VAL A 150 -0.97 5.00 -16.03
N LEU A 151 -1.25 5.49 -14.82
CA LEU A 151 -1.64 6.88 -14.59
C LEU A 151 -0.53 7.85 -14.99
N PHE A 152 0.69 7.65 -14.49
CA PHE A 152 1.81 8.55 -14.69
C PHE A 152 2.35 8.51 -16.12
N VAL A 153 2.37 7.32 -16.74
CA VAL A 153 2.74 7.17 -18.17
C VAL A 153 1.78 7.98 -19.04
N ARG A 154 0.47 7.84 -18.83
CA ARG A 154 -0.56 8.60 -19.55
C ARG A 154 -0.43 10.10 -19.32
N ALA A 155 -0.26 10.52 -18.07
CA ALA A 155 -0.12 11.93 -17.71
C ALA A 155 1.06 12.60 -18.42
N LEU A 156 2.16 11.87 -18.61
CA LEU A 156 3.37 12.35 -19.27
C LEU A 156 3.37 12.13 -20.79
N ASN A 157 2.35 11.49 -21.35
CA ASN A 157 2.29 11.03 -22.75
C ASN A 157 3.50 10.17 -23.14
N LEU A 158 3.91 9.27 -22.24
CA LEU A 158 5.02 8.32 -22.45
C LEU A 158 4.52 6.97 -22.98
#